data_AF-A0A7C1LZH9-F1
#
_entry.id   AF-A0A7C1LZH9-F1
#
_cell.length_a   1.000
_cell.length_b   1.000
_cell.length_c   1.000
_cell.angle_alpha   90.00
_cell.angle_beta   90.00
_cell.angle_gamma   90.00
#
_symmetry.space_group_name_H-M   'P 1'
#
loop_
_entity.id
_entity.type
_entity.pdbx_description
1 polymer ?
#
loop_
_entity_poly.entity_id
_entity_poly.type
_entity_poly.pdbx_seq_one_letter_code
_entity_poly.pdbx_strand_id
1 'polypeptide(L)'
;MRAYIFYAILSAFFAPLVPIFGKLGLKDVDSTVATTVRAFIMFAFLFLVAVWQGRTDVSSINGRALLFIALSGIAGALSWLFYFMAVKGGRVPAVIAIDKTSVALAIFLSWIVLKEELTPRTVLGALLIVVGALLVSL
;
A
#
# COMPACT_ATOMS: atom_id res chain seq x y z
N MET A 1 -8.07 11.54 20.81
CA MET A 1 -7.31 11.21 19.59
C MET A 1 -8.28 11.15 18.42
N ARG A 2 -7.97 11.73 17.26
CA ARG A 2 -8.84 11.62 16.08
C ARG A 2 -8.88 10.14 15.63
N ALA A 3 -10.05 9.58 15.37
CA ALA A 3 -10.24 8.13 15.11
C ALA A 3 -9.32 7.56 14.02
N TYR A 4 -8.95 8.35 13.02
CA TYR A 4 -8.03 7.91 11.95
C TYR A 4 -6.62 7.55 12.45
N ILE A 5 -6.15 8.14 13.55
CA ILE A 5 -4.81 7.85 14.11
C ILE A 5 -4.79 6.41 14.65
N PHE A 6 -5.87 5.99 15.30
CA PHE A 6 -6.00 4.62 15.79
C PHE A 6 -5.96 3.61 14.63
N TYR A 7 -6.73 3.86 13.56
CA TYR A 7 -6.71 3.02 12.36
C TYR A 7 -5.34 3.02 11.66
N ALA A 8 -4.64 4.15 11.63
CA ALA A 8 -3.29 4.25 11.05
C ALA A 8 -2.25 3.45 11.85
N ILE A 9 -2.32 3.47 13.18
CA ILE A 9 -1.44 2.65 14.05
C ILE A 9 -1.70 1.16 13.80
N LEU A 10 -2.98 0.76 13.71
CA LEU A 10 -3.33 -0.63 13.43
C LEU A 10 -2.84 -1.05 12.05
N SER A 11 -2.98 -0.19 11.04
CA SER A 11 -2.41 -0.42 9.70
C SER A 11 -0.89 -0.56 9.75
N ALA A 12 -0.18 0.29 10.50
CA ALA A 12 1.26 0.21 10.67
C ALA A 12 1.74 -1.09 11.33
N PHE A 13 0.92 -1.68 12.22
CA PHE A 13 1.19 -2.99 12.81
C PHE A 13 1.05 -4.14 11.81
N PHE A 14 0.01 -4.13 10.96
CA PHE A 14 -0.21 -5.19 9.97
C PHE A 14 0.69 -5.07 8.73
N ALA A 15 1.08 -3.84 8.36
CA ALA A 15 1.89 -3.55 7.19
C ALA A 15 3.18 -4.39 7.08
N PRO A 16 4.02 -4.55 8.11
CA PRO A 16 5.24 -5.36 8.02
C PRO A 16 4.98 -6.88 7.93
N LEU A 17 3.81 -7.38 8.35
CA LEU A 17 3.48 -8.80 8.24
C LEU A 17 3.35 -9.25 6.78
N VAL A 18 2.86 -8.35 5.92
CA VAL A 18 2.64 -8.59 4.48
C VAL A 18 3.93 -9.02 3.75
N PRO A 19 5.03 -8.25 3.77
CA PRO A 19 6.28 -8.66 3.13
C PRO A 19 6.96 -9.83 3.84
N ILE A 20 6.84 -9.97 5.17
CA ILE A 20 7.44 -11.09 5.91
C ILE A 20 6.80 -12.41 5.48
N PHE A 21 5.47 -12.53 5.57
CA PHE A 21 4.77 -13.73 5.13
C PHE A 21 4.87 -13.92 3.62
N GLY A 22 4.86 -12.84 2.84
CA GLY A 22 5.05 -12.95 1.40
C GLY A 22 6.43 -13.47 1.02
N LYS A 23 7.51 -13.02 1.66
CA LYS A 23 8.88 -13.55 1.45
C LYS A 23 8.92 -15.06 1.75
N LEU A 24 8.30 -15.49 2.85
CA LEU A 24 8.25 -16.90 3.24
C LEU A 24 7.44 -17.74 2.23
N GLY A 25 6.30 -17.24 1.76
CA GLY A 25 5.44 -17.94 0.79
C GLY A 25 5.94 -17.92 -0.66
N LEU A 26 6.91 -17.05 -0.99
CA LEU A 26 7.45 -16.89 -2.35
C LEU A 26 8.67 -17.78 -2.65
N LYS A 27 9.15 -18.56 -1.67
CA LYS A 27 10.41 -19.31 -1.78
C LYS A 27 10.47 -20.20 -3.03
N ASP A 28 9.37 -20.90 -3.32
CA ASP A 28 9.28 -21.88 -4.42
C ASP A 28 8.17 -21.55 -5.43
N VAL A 29 7.56 -20.36 -5.33
CA VAL A 29 6.41 -19.96 -6.15
C VAL A 29 6.75 -18.71 -6.96
N ASP A 30 6.26 -18.64 -8.20
CA ASP A 30 6.35 -17.43 -9.01
C ASP A 30 5.66 -16.23 -8.31
N SER A 31 6.27 -15.04 -8.37
CA SER A 31 5.76 -13.86 -7.68
C SER A 31 4.42 -13.36 -8.22
N THR A 32 4.17 -13.57 -9.50
CA THR A 32 2.90 -13.20 -10.15
C THR A 32 1.81 -14.15 -9.69
N VAL A 33 2.07 -15.47 -9.74
CA VAL A 33 1.11 -16.50 -9.29
C VAL A 33 0.75 -16.30 -7.83
N ALA A 34 1.73 -16.14 -6.95
CA ALA A 34 1.50 -15.91 -5.53
C ALA A 34 0.72 -14.60 -5.28
N THR A 35 0.98 -13.55 -6.07
CA THR A 35 0.26 -12.27 -5.94
C THR A 35 -1.18 -12.38 -6.42
N THR A 36 -1.46 -13.16 -7.48
CA THR A 36 -2.83 -13.46 -7.92
C THR A 36 -3.60 -14.23 -6.85
N VAL A 37 -3.01 -15.28 -6.27
CA VAL A 37 -3.64 -16.03 -5.16
C VAL A 37 -3.91 -15.10 -3.98
N ARG A 38 -2.97 -14.23 -3.64
CA ARG A 38 -3.14 -13.25 -2.58
C ARG A 38 -4.31 -12.29 -2.86
N ALA A 39 -4.42 -11.78 -4.08
CA ALA A 39 -5.52 -10.90 -4.48
C ALA A 39 -6.88 -11.59 -4.31
N PHE A 40 -6.98 -12.87 -4.66
CA PHE A 40 -8.20 -13.66 -4.43
C PHE A 40 -8.54 -13.80 -2.94
N ILE A 41 -7.55 -14.11 -2.10
CA ILE A 41 -7.74 -14.20 -0.64
C ILE A 41 -8.19 -12.85 -0.06
N MET A 42 -7.57 -11.74 -0.51
CA MET A 42 -7.95 -10.39 -0.08
C MET A 42 -9.39 -10.05 -0.51
N PHE A 43 -9.77 -10.37 -1.74
CA PHE A 43 -11.12 -10.19 -2.23
C PHE A 43 -12.13 -10.96 -1.37
N ALA A 44 -11.90 -12.25 -1.14
CA ALA A 44 -12.78 -13.09 -0.33
C ALA A 44 -12.94 -12.54 1.10
N PHE A 45 -11.83 -12.12 1.72
CA PHE A 45 -11.84 -11.54 3.06
C PHE A 45 -12.62 -10.21 3.12
N LEU A 46 -12.36 -9.28 2.20
CA LEU A 46 -13.07 -8.00 2.14
C LEU A 46 -14.56 -8.18 1.82
N PHE A 47 -14.89 -9.13 0.94
CA PHE A 47 -16.27 -9.47 0.61
C PHE A 47 -17.02 -10.01 1.83
N LEU A 48 -16.41 -10.92 2.59
CA LEU A 48 -17.01 -11.45 3.83
C LEU A 48 -17.26 -10.34 4.85
N VAL A 49 -16.30 -9.43 5.03
CA VAL A 49 -16.46 -8.26 5.92
C VAL A 49 -17.58 -7.35 5.44
N ALA A 50 -17.69 -7.10 4.13
CA ALA A 50 -18.76 -6.29 3.55
C ALA A 50 -20.14 -6.90 3.78
N VAL A 51 -20.28 -8.22 3.57
CA VAL A 51 -21.51 -8.97 3.84
C VAL A 51 -21.87 -8.91 5.33
N TRP A 52 -20.90 -9.15 6.21
CA TRP A 52 -21.12 -9.11 7.67
C TRP A 52 -21.55 -7.73 8.17
N GLN A 53 -21.06 -6.65 7.55
CA GLN A 53 -21.49 -5.28 7.86
C GLN A 53 -22.80 -4.87 7.16
N GLY A 54 -23.37 -5.71 6.29
CA GLY A 54 -24.52 -5.37 5.46
C GLY A 54 -24.23 -4.28 4.42
N ARG A 55 -22.97 -4.09 4.02
CA ARG A 55 -22.50 -3.02 3.13
C ARG A 55 -22.11 -3.57 1.75
N THR A 56 -23.02 -4.30 1.12
CA THR A 56 -22.83 -4.87 -0.22
C THR A 56 -23.44 -4.02 -1.33
N ASP A 57 -24.09 -2.92 -0.98
CA ASP A 57 -24.76 -2.05 -1.95
C ASP A 57 -23.75 -1.24 -2.77
N VAL A 58 -23.65 -1.58 -4.06
CA VAL A 58 -22.80 -0.91 -5.04
C VAL A 58 -23.53 0.18 -5.83
N SER A 59 -24.83 0.39 -5.59
CA SER A 59 -25.65 1.37 -6.33
C SER A 59 -25.17 2.82 -6.14
N SER A 60 -24.47 3.09 -5.05
CA SER A 60 -23.84 4.38 -4.75
C SER A 60 -22.62 4.70 -5.63
N ILE A 61 -22.07 3.73 -6.36
CA ILE A 61 -20.90 3.91 -7.20
C ILE A 61 -21.33 4.45 -8.57
N ASN A 62 -21.16 5.76 -8.78
CA ASN A 62 -21.35 6.37 -10.09
C ASN A 62 -20.16 6.08 -11.05
N GLY A 63 -20.33 6.36 -12.35
CA GLY A 63 -19.30 6.05 -13.36
C GLY A 63 -17.94 6.74 -13.13
N ARG A 64 -17.92 7.96 -12.57
CA ARG A 64 -16.67 8.66 -12.24
C ARG A 64 -15.97 8.01 -11.05
N ALA A 65 -16.73 7.64 -10.01
CA ALA A 65 -16.21 6.91 -8.87
C ALA A 65 -15.64 5.55 -9.31
N LEU A 66 -16.36 4.83 -10.17
CA LEU A 66 -15.91 3.55 -10.71
C LEU A 66 -14.58 3.67 -11.46
N LEU A 67 -14.40 4.73 -12.26
CA LEU A 67 -13.14 4.99 -12.96
C LEU A 67 -11.97 5.16 -11.98
N PHE A 68 -12.12 6.00 -10.94
CA PHE A 68 -11.06 6.19 -9.94
C PHE A 68 -10.80 4.93 -9.10
N ILE A 69 -11.84 4.15 -8.78
CA ILE A 69 -11.71 2.85 -8.10
C ILE A 69 -10.92 1.87 -8.99
N ALA A 70 -11.24 1.79 -10.28
CA ALA A 70 -10.54 0.92 -11.22
C ALA A 70 -9.07 1.33 -11.38
N LEU A 71 -8.80 2.63 -11.57
CA LEU A 71 -7.42 3.15 -11.65
C LEU A 71 -6.63 2.89 -10.37
N SER A 72 -7.25 3.07 -9.20
CA SER A 72 -6.66 2.74 -7.90
C SER A 72 -6.35 1.24 -7.78
N GLY A 73 -7.28 0.37 -8.20
CA GLY A 73 -7.10 -1.07 -8.22
C GLY A 73 -5.94 -1.51 -9.12
N ILE A 74 -5.83 -0.93 -10.32
CA ILE A 74 -4.72 -1.20 -11.25
C ILE A 74 -3.39 -0.72 -10.66
N ALA A 75 -3.35 0.50 -10.12
CA ALA A 75 -2.15 1.05 -9.47
C ALA A 75 -1.70 0.18 -8.28
N GLY A 76 -2.65 -0.28 -7.45
CA GLY A 76 -2.39 -1.20 -6.36
C GLY A 76 -1.85 -2.55 -6.85
N ALA A 77 -2.45 -3.14 -7.87
CA ALA A 77 -1.98 -4.41 -8.45
C ALA A 77 -0.55 -4.29 -9.00
N LEU A 78 -0.24 -3.22 -9.74
CA LEU A 78 1.10 -2.95 -10.26
C LEU A 78 2.11 -2.75 -9.12
N SER A 79 1.76 -1.95 -8.11
CA SER A 79 2.60 -1.73 -6.93
C SER A 79 2.95 -3.05 -6.26
N TRP A 80 1.96 -3.93 -6.01
CA TRP A 80 2.19 -5.22 -5.37
C TRP A 80 3.01 -6.18 -6.23
N LEU A 81 2.78 -6.20 -7.55
CA LEU A 81 3.53 -7.05 -8.47
C LEU A 81 5.04 -6.74 -8.41
N PHE A 82 5.42 -5.47 -8.57
CA PHE A 82 6.83 -5.06 -8.51
C PHE A 82 7.40 -5.17 -7.10
N TYR A 83 6.61 -4.84 -6.08
CA TYR A 83 7.01 -4.94 -4.67
C TYR A 83 7.39 -6.39 -4.32
N PHE A 84 6.56 -7.38 -4.69
CA PHE A 84 6.84 -8.77 -4.35
C PHE A 84 7.94 -9.41 -5.20
N MET A 85 8.14 -8.93 -6.43
CA MET A 85 9.31 -9.28 -7.22
C MET A 85 10.60 -8.81 -6.52
N ALA A 86 10.61 -7.58 -6.00
CA ALA A 86 11.72 -7.04 -5.22
C ALA A 86 11.90 -7.76 -3.87
N VAL A 87 10.81 -8.04 -3.14
CA VAL A 87 10.85 -8.80 -1.88
C VAL A 87 11.44 -10.19 -2.11
N LYS A 88 11.07 -10.89 -3.19
CA LYS A 88 11.59 -12.23 -3.49
C LYS A 88 13.11 -12.22 -3.61
N GLY A 89 13.68 -11.32 -4.41
CA GLY A 89 15.13 -11.25 -4.66
C GLY A 89 15.95 -10.45 -3.63
N GLY A 90 15.36 -9.49 -2.92
CA GLY A 90 16.07 -8.54 -2.07
C GLY A 90 15.95 -8.80 -0.56
N ARG A 91 16.72 -8.05 0.25
CA ARG A 91 16.56 -8.05 1.70
C ARG A 91 15.26 -7.34 2.09
N VAL A 92 14.40 -8.01 2.85
CA VAL A 92 13.06 -7.47 3.23
C VAL A 92 13.13 -6.07 3.85
N PRO A 93 14.03 -5.77 4.82
CA PRO A 93 14.12 -4.43 5.41
C PRO A 93 14.48 -3.34 4.39
N ALA A 94 15.38 -3.63 3.46
CA ALA A 94 15.78 -2.70 2.41
C ALA A 94 14.63 -2.41 1.44
N VAL A 95 13.89 -3.44 1.02
CA VAL A 95 12.73 -3.29 0.13
C VAL A 95 11.60 -2.51 0.81
N ILE A 96 11.34 -2.78 2.09
CA ILE A 96 10.36 -2.01 2.89
C ILE A 96 10.78 -0.55 2.98
N ALA A 97 12.05 -0.28 3.27
CA ALA A 97 12.56 1.08 3.39
C ALA A 97 12.41 1.86 2.07
N ILE A 98 12.83 1.26 0.95
CA ILE A 98 12.67 1.86 -0.38
C ILE A 98 11.19 2.11 -0.70
N ASP A 99 10.29 1.16 -0.38
CA ASP A 99 8.85 1.34 -0.54
C ASP A 99 8.31 2.56 0.24
N LYS A 100 8.87 2.88 1.41
CA LYS A 100 8.45 4.07 2.19
C LYS A 100 8.89 5.40 1.59
N THR A 101 9.77 5.42 0.61
CA THR A 101 10.01 6.64 -0.17
C THR A 101 8.77 7.09 -0.96
N SER A 102 7.80 6.17 -1.19
CA SER A 102 6.49 6.51 -1.74
C SER A 102 5.72 7.53 -0.91
N VAL A 103 6.01 7.69 0.39
CA VAL A 103 5.39 8.75 1.23
C VAL A 103 5.77 10.13 0.72
N ALA A 104 7.04 10.34 0.33
CA ALA A 104 7.48 11.61 -0.25
C ALA A 104 6.81 11.86 -1.60
N LEU A 105 6.68 10.82 -2.43
CA LEU A 105 5.96 10.91 -3.70
C LEU A 105 4.47 11.21 -3.50
N ALA A 106 3.83 10.60 -2.49
CA ALA A 106 2.43 10.83 -2.17
C ALA A 106 2.18 12.28 -1.71
N ILE A 107 3.07 12.85 -0.90
CA ILE A 107 3.03 14.27 -0.49
C ILE A 107 3.14 15.17 -1.72
N PHE A 108 4.07 14.87 -2.63
CA PHE A 108 4.25 15.64 -3.86
C PHE A 108 3.02 15.55 -4.78
N LEU A 109 2.47 14.35 -4.96
CA LEU A 109 1.26 14.13 -5.76
C LEU A 109 0.01 14.75 -5.12
N SER A 110 -0.11 14.73 -3.79
CA SER A 110 -1.25 15.35 -3.11
C SER A 110 -1.23 16.87 -3.25
N TRP A 111 -0.05 17.50 -3.25
CA TRP A 111 0.10 18.90 -3.57
C TRP A 111 -0.35 19.25 -4.99
N ILE A 112 0.03 18.45 -6.00
CA ILE A 112 -0.32 18.74 -7.41
C ILE A 112 -1.77 18.40 -7.71
N VAL A 113 -2.22 17.21 -7.31
CA VAL A 113 -3.51 16.62 -7.73
C VAL A 113 -4.64 17.04 -6.79
N LEU A 114 -4.40 16.99 -5.47
CA LEU A 114 -5.40 17.33 -4.46
C LEU A 114 -5.32 18.80 -4.01
N LYS A 115 -4.29 19.53 -4.44
CA LYS A 115 -4.04 20.94 -4.09
C LYS A 115 -3.90 21.16 -2.58
N GLU A 116 -3.38 20.17 -1.87
CA GLU A 116 -3.09 20.27 -0.44
C GLU A 116 -1.91 21.22 -0.19
N GLU A 117 -1.95 22.00 0.91
CA GLU A 117 -0.87 22.93 1.23
C GLU A 117 0.40 22.19 1.66
N LEU A 118 1.53 22.51 1.01
CA LEU A 118 2.85 22.05 1.44
C LEU A 118 3.40 22.96 2.53
N THR A 119 3.46 22.43 3.75
CA THR A 119 4.17 23.11 4.84
C THR A 119 5.67 22.76 4.81
N PRO A 120 6.56 23.68 5.25
CA PRO A 120 7.99 23.37 5.39
C PRO A 120 8.26 22.15 6.28
N ARG A 121 7.41 21.91 7.29
CA ARG A 121 7.50 20.74 8.18
C ARG A 121 7.22 19.44 7.43
N THR A 122 6.23 19.44 6.53
CA THR A 122 5.91 18.28 5.69
C THR A 122 7.05 17.95 4.74
N VAL A 123 7.66 18.97 4.12
CA VAL A 123 8.81 18.80 3.22
C VAL A 123 10.02 18.25 3.97
N LEU A 124 10.35 18.80 5.14
CA LEU A 124 11.45 18.29 5.96
C LEU A 124 11.20 16.84 6.39
N GLY A 125 9.97 16.50 6.79
CA GLY A 125 9.59 15.13 7.12
C GLY A 125 9.77 14.17 5.94
N ALA A 126 9.35 14.58 4.74
CA ALA A 126 9.53 13.78 3.52
C ALA A 126 11.02 13.52 3.22
N LEU A 127 11.87 14.55 3.35
CA LEU A 127 13.32 14.42 3.16
C LEU A 127 13.93 13.44 4.17
N LEU A 128 13.55 13.54 5.45
CA LEU A 128 14.03 12.63 6.49
C LEU A 128 13.60 11.18 6.24
N ILE A 129 12.39 10.95 5.73
CA ILE A 129 11.93 9.61 5.33
C ILE A 129 12.80 9.05 4.21
N VAL A 130 13.09 9.86 3.18
CA VAL A 130 13.93 9.42 2.05
C VAL A 130 15.36 9.12 2.52
N VAL A 131 15.96 9.97 3.33
CA VAL A 131 17.30 9.74 3.90
C VAL A 131 17.32 8.48 4.76
N GLY A 132 16.33 8.31 5.65
CA GLY A 132 16.21 7.10 6.46
C GLY A 132 16.04 5.84 5.62
N ALA A 133 15.26 5.91 4.55
CA ALA A 133 15.08 4.81 3.61
C ALA A 133 16.40 4.42 2.92
N LEU A 134 17.17 5.41 2.46
CA LEU A 134 18.48 5.19 1.84
C LEU A 134 19.43 4.50 2.82
N LEU A 135 19.53 4.99 4.06
CA LEU A 135 20.40 4.42 5.09
C LEU A 135 20.06 2.96 5.42
N VAL A 136 18.76 2.59 5.42
CA VAL A 136 18.33 1.20 5.67
C VAL A 136 18.55 0.30 4.44
N SER A 137 18.55 0.89 3.24
CA SER A 137 18.71 0.16 1.97
C SER A 137 20.16 -0.14 1.58
N LEU A 138 21.11 0.65 2.08
CA LEU A 138 22.56 0.45 1.94
C LEU A 138 23.04 -0.73 2.81
#